data_AF-A0A7J6QPC1-F1
#
_entry.id   AF-A0A7J6QPC1-F1
#
_cell.length_a   1.000
_cell.length_b   1.000
_cell.length_c   1.000
_cell.angle_alpha   90.00
_cell.angle_beta   90.00
_cell.angle_gamma   90.00
#
_symmetry.space_group_name_H-M   'P 1'
#
loop_
_entity.id
_entity.type
_entity.pdbx_description
1 polymer ?
#
loop_
_entity_poly.entity_id
_entity_poly.type
_entity_poly.pdbx_seq_one_letter_code
_entity_poly.pdbx_strand_id
1 'polypeptide(L)'
;NAVKFSGGADEDVEEWLDKLDMIAGPEGFNLDYYDQAVLLKLSVSGPAYQAAKMVPCEQKSIDPSRKRYLARLRSELRKRFGSSPDKAVASLRSVSFNDYTSVDEYATAGEIMKLFFYSGLPHDHPASSAIKPFCLDPTKSYEQIITRARL
;
A
#
# COMPACT_ATOMS: atom_id res chain seq x y z
N ASN A 1 -19.06 -6.80 15.51
CA ASN A 1 -17.94 -7.24 14.66
C ASN A 1 -16.68 -6.53 15.08
N ALA A 2 -15.79 -7.20 15.82
CA ALA A 2 -14.50 -6.63 16.18
C ALA A 2 -13.60 -6.59 14.94
N VAL A 3 -12.91 -5.47 14.69
CA VAL A 3 -11.95 -5.29 13.60
C VAL A 3 -10.76 -6.22 13.85
N LYS A 4 -10.76 -7.42 13.28
CA LYS A 4 -9.72 -8.44 13.48
C LYS A 4 -8.78 -8.53 12.28
N PHE A 5 -7.51 -8.82 12.56
CA PHE A 5 -6.48 -9.06 11.55
C PHE A 5 -5.72 -10.34 11.88
N SER A 6 -5.65 -11.25 10.91
CA SER A 6 -4.93 -12.52 11.03
C SER A 6 -3.61 -12.52 10.26
N GLY A 7 -3.45 -11.61 9.30
CA GLY A 7 -2.35 -11.62 8.33
C GLY A 7 -2.62 -12.53 7.15
N GLY A 8 -3.90 -12.68 6.77
CA GLY A 8 -4.32 -13.44 5.59
C GLY A 8 -3.85 -12.79 4.28
N ALA A 9 -3.86 -13.56 3.19
CA ALA A 9 -3.42 -13.07 1.88
C ALA A 9 -4.32 -11.95 1.30
N ASP A 10 -5.61 -11.99 1.64
CA ASP A 10 -6.63 -11.02 1.21
C ASP A 10 -6.82 -9.87 2.21
N GLU A 11 -6.06 -9.85 3.31
CA GLU A 11 -6.14 -8.79 4.32
C GLU A 11 -5.08 -7.72 4.06
N ASP A 12 -5.51 -6.46 3.94
CA ASP A 12 -4.60 -5.32 3.87
C ASP A 12 -4.31 -4.76 5.28
N VAL A 13 -3.03 -4.76 5.65
CA VAL A 13 -2.57 -4.25 6.95
C VAL A 13 -2.79 -2.74 7.09
N GLU A 14 -2.70 -1.96 6.01
CA GLU A 14 -2.91 -0.51 6.08
C GLU A 14 -4.39 -0.19 6.24
N GLU A 15 -5.27 -0.80 5.44
CA GLU A 15 -6.72 -0.63 5.57
C GLU A 15 -7.21 -1.03 6.96
N TRP A 16 -6.66 -2.12 7.51
CA TRP A 16 -6.98 -2.55 8.87
C TRP A 16 -6.46 -1.57 9.93
N LEU A 17 -5.24 -1.06 9.79
CA LEU A 17 -4.67 -0.06 10.72
C LEU A 17 -5.48 1.25 10.70
N ASP A 18 -5.93 1.69 9.53
CA ASP A 18 -6.75 2.90 9.39
C ASP A 18 -8.11 2.73 10.09
N LYS A 19 -8.77 1.59 9.92
CA LYS A 19 -10.01 1.26 10.67
C LYS A 19 -9.76 1.25 12.18
N LEU A 20 -8.61 0.75 12.61
CA LEU A 20 -8.23 0.75 14.02
C LEU A 20 -8.04 2.19 14.54
N ASP A 21 -7.44 3.07 13.74
CA ASP A 21 -7.21 4.48 14.07
C ASP A 21 -8.51 5.29 14.10
N MET A 22 -9.49 4.98 13.23
CA MET A 22 -10.83 5.58 13.32
C MET A 22 -11.51 5.23 14.66
N ILE A 23 -11.30 4.03 15.18
CA ILE A 23 -11.87 3.60 16.46
C ILE A 23 -11.09 4.20 17.63
N ALA A 24 -9.77 4.22 17.55
CA ALA A 24 -8.91 4.51 18.70
C ALA A 24 -8.45 5.98 18.78
N GLY A 25 -8.49 6.69 17.65
CA GLY A 25 -8.04 8.07 17.50
C GLY A 25 -9.06 9.11 17.95
N PRO A 26 -8.82 10.40 17.62
CA PRO A 26 -9.60 11.54 18.12
C PRO A 26 -11.08 11.49 17.76
N GLU A 27 -11.40 10.92 16.59
CA GLU A 27 -12.78 10.77 16.09
C GLU A 27 -13.53 9.59 16.74
N GLY A 28 -12.80 8.68 17.38
CA GLY A 28 -13.35 7.51 18.06
C GLY A 28 -13.31 7.65 19.57
N PHE A 29 -12.76 6.64 20.25
CA PHE A 29 -12.64 6.59 21.71
C PHE A 29 -11.54 7.51 22.27
N ASN A 30 -10.72 8.13 21.41
CA ASN A 30 -9.63 9.02 21.80
C ASN A 30 -8.71 8.40 22.87
N LEU A 31 -8.27 7.18 22.62
CA LEU A 31 -7.46 6.37 23.53
C LEU A 31 -6.03 6.91 23.64
N ASP A 32 -5.40 6.73 24.79
CA ASP A 32 -3.97 7.00 24.93
C ASP A 32 -3.12 5.98 24.14
N TYR A 33 -1.83 6.27 23.91
CA TYR A 33 -0.97 5.37 23.11
C TYR A 33 -0.83 3.96 23.71
N TYR A 34 -1.00 3.81 25.02
CA TYR A 34 -0.93 2.50 25.67
C TYR A 34 -2.19 1.69 25.39
N ASP A 35 -3.36 2.30 25.55
CA ASP A 35 -4.65 1.68 25.29
C ASP A 35 -4.84 1.38 23.80
N GLN A 36 -4.33 2.24 22.91
CA GLN A 36 -4.24 1.95 21.47
C GLN A 36 -3.39 0.69 21.20
N ALA A 37 -2.25 0.54 21.89
CA ALA A 37 -1.40 -0.64 21.73
C ALA A 37 -2.05 -1.92 22.28
N VAL A 38 -2.82 -1.81 23.38
CA VAL A 38 -3.62 -2.91 23.92
C VAL A 38 -4.72 -3.31 22.94
N LEU A 39 -5.46 -2.34 22.41
CA LEU A 39 -6.49 -2.56 21.40
C LEU A 39 -5.92 -3.27 20.17
N LEU A 40 -4.80 -2.77 19.63
CA LEU A 40 -4.09 -3.39 18.51
C LEU A 40 -3.77 -4.86 18.80
N LYS A 41 -3.24 -5.17 19.99
CA LYS A 41 -2.90 -6.54 20.39
C LYS A 41 -4.12 -7.45 20.55
N LEU A 42 -5.25 -6.92 21.01
CA LEU A 42 -6.51 -7.65 21.12
C LEU A 42 -7.18 -7.88 19.75
N SER A 43 -6.88 -7.02 18.79
CA SER A 43 -7.41 -7.06 17.43
C SER A 43 -6.61 -7.94 16.47
N VAL A 44 -5.44 -8.45 16.86
CA VAL A 44 -4.66 -9.38 16.04
C VAL A 44 -4.85 -10.84 16.45
N SER A 45 -4.78 -11.75 15.48
CA SER A 45 -4.90 -13.19 15.66
C SER A 45 -3.92 -13.94 14.75
N GLY A 46 -3.80 -15.27 14.92
CA GLY A 46 -3.03 -16.11 14.00
C GLY A 46 -1.56 -15.66 13.82
N PRO A 47 -1.04 -15.66 12.57
CA PRO A 47 0.30 -15.17 12.25
C PRO A 47 0.56 -13.72 12.71
N ALA A 48 -0.42 -12.83 12.57
CA ALA A 48 -0.29 -11.44 13.01
C ALA A 48 -0.11 -11.30 14.53
N TYR A 49 -0.78 -12.14 15.31
CA TYR A 49 -0.57 -12.21 16.75
C TYR A 49 0.86 -12.63 17.12
N GLN A 50 1.41 -13.63 16.41
CA GLN A 50 2.79 -14.05 16.64
C GLN A 50 3.78 -12.93 16.33
N ALA A 51 3.56 -12.18 15.24
CA ALA A 51 4.36 -11.01 14.91
C ALA A 51 4.32 -9.93 16.00
N ALA A 52 3.11 -9.59 16.47
CA ALA A 52 2.93 -8.60 17.53
C ALA A 52 3.59 -9.03 18.86
N LYS A 53 3.64 -10.34 19.14
CA LYS A 53 4.29 -10.90 20.32
C LYS A 53 5.83 -10.75 20.28
N MET A 54 6.43 -10.72 19.09
CA MET A 54 7.87 -10.54 18.92
C MET A 54 8.34 -9.11 19.22
N VAL A 55 7.44 -8.15 19.37
CA VAL A 55 7.78 -6.77 19.71
C VAL A 55 7.88 -6.62 21.24
N PRO A 56 9.10 -6.44 21.79
CA PRO A 56 9.29 -6.33 23.23
C PRO A 56 8.59 -5.08 23.77
N CYS A 57 7.80 -5.28 24.83
CA CYS A 57 7.22 -4.18 25.59
C CYS A 57 8.22 -3.74 26.67
N GLU A 58 8.92 -2.64 26.43
CA GLU A 58 9.72 -1.99 27.47
C GLU A 58 8.76 -1.46 28.56
N GLN A 59 8.98 -1.87 29.81
CA GLN A 59 8.06 -1.62 30.92
C GLN A 59 7.90 -0.13 31.27
N LYS A 60 6.63 0.30 31.39
CA LYS A 60 6.03 1.20 32.40
C LYS A 60 6.67 2.56 32.77
N SER A 61 7.64 3.13 32.05
CA SER A 61 8.10 4.51 32.32
C SER A 61 7.88 5.49 31.16
N ILE A 62 7.06 6.51 31.42
CA ILE A 62 6.88 7.82 30.74
C ILE A 62 6.61 7.80 29.21
N ASP A 63 5.70 8.68 28.79
CA ASP A 63 5.07 8.87 27.47
C ASP A 63 5.88 8.54 26.18
N PRO A 64 7.19 8.86 26.04
CA PRO A 64 7.92 8.55 24.81
C PRO A 64 8.03 7.05 24.52
N SER A 65 8.09 6.22 25.57
CA SER A 65 8.22 4.77 25.44
C SER A 65 6.96 4.12 24.88
N ARG A 66 5.78 4.65 25.23
CA ARG A 66 4.45 4.14 24.80
C ARG A 66 4.17 4.44 23.35
N LYS A 67 4.39 5.70 22.92
CA LYS A 67 4.30 6.09 21.51
C LYS A 67 5.27 5.28 20.64
N ARG A 68 6.52 5.10 21.11
CA ARG A 68 7.52 4.28 20.42
C ARG A 68 7.13 2.80 20.38
N TYR A 69 6.51 2.27 21.43
CA TYR A 69 6.03 0.90 21.45
C TYR A 69 4.92 0.66 20.43
N LEU A 70 3.91 1.52 20.38
CA LEU A 70 2.85 1.46 19.38
C LEU A 70 3.42 1.55 17.96
N ALA A 71 4.36 2.47 17.72
CA ALA A 71 5.02 2.61 16.42
C ALA A 71 5.78 1.34 16.02
N ARG A 72 6.49 0.69 16.96
CA ARG A 72 7.19 -0.58 16.73
C ARG A 72 6.22 -1.72 16.38
N LEU A 73 5.09 -1.82 17.09
CA LEU A 73 4.04 -2.80 16.79
C LEU A 73 3.52 -2.65 15.35
N ARG A 74 3.14 -1.42 14.98
CA ARG A 74 2.67 -1.12 13.62
C ARG A 74 3.73 -1.42 12.57
N SER A 75 4.98 -1.04 12.83
CA SER A 75 6.09 -1.30 11.91
C SER A 75 6.36 -2.79 11.72
N GLU A 76 6.31 -3.61 12.77
CA GLU A 76 6.52 -5.05 12.67
C GLU A 76 5.39 -5.73 11.87
N LEU A 77 4.14 -5.30 12.05
CA LEU A 77 3.02 -5.79 11.26
C LEU A 77 3.16 -5.41 9.79
N ARG A 78 3.46 -4.14 9.48
CA ARG A 78 3.72 -3.69 8.10
C ARG A 78 4.89 -4.41 7.45
N LYS A 79 5.97 -4.66 8.20
CA LYS A 79 7.13 -5.38 7.68
C LYS A 79 6.79 -6.81 7.25
N ARG A 80 5.88 -7.48 7.96
CA ARG A 80 5.53 -8.89 7.69
C ARG A 80 4.34 -9.07 6.75
N PHE A 81 3.37 -8.18 6.83
CA PHE A 81 2.09 -8.31 6.13
C PHE A 81 1.82 -7.16 5.17
N GLY A 82 2.58 -6.08 5.26
CA GLY A 82 2.49 -4.99 4.31
C GLY A 82 2.91 -5.45 2.92
N SER A 83 2.31 -4.81 1.93
CA SER A 83 2.74 -4.91 0.55
C SER A 83 4.22 -4.52 0.49
N SER A 84 5.12 -5.48 0.25
CA SER A 84 6.49 -5.15 -0.14
C SER A 84 6.40 -4.13 -1.29
N PRO A 85 7.32 -3.16 -1.40
CA PRO A 85 7.46 -2.39 -2.64
C PRO A 85 7.45 -3.29 -3.88
N ASP A 86 7.92 -4.54 -3.75
CA ASP A 86 7.85 -5.57 -4.78
C ASP A 86 6.42 -6.01 -5.12
N LYS A 87 5.48 -6.05 -4.18
CA LYS A 87 4.06 -6.33 -4.44
C LYS A 87 3.38 -5.16 -5.14
N ALA A 88 3.69 -3.91 -4.77
CA ALA A 88 3.20 -2.73 -5.47
C ALA A 88 3.76 -2.66 -6.90
N VAL A 89 5.07 -2.93 -7.07
CA VAL A 89 5.70 -3.05 -8.38
C VAL A 89 5.17 -4.24 -9.17
N ALA A 90 4.91 -5.40 -8.53
CA ALA A 90 4.30 -6.55 -9.19
C ALA A 90 2.86 -6.27 -9.63
N SER A 91 2.08 -5.56 -8.80
CA SER A 91 0.73 -5.11 -9.13
C SER A 91 0.73 -4.09 -10.27
N LEU A 92 1.75 -3.22 -10.36
CA LEU A 92 1.94 -2.31 -11.50
C LEU A 92 2.39 -3.05 -12.76
N ARG A 93 3.18 -4.14 -12.62
CA ARG A 93 3.61 -5.00 -13.73
C ARG A 93 2.51 -5.94 -14.23
N SER A 94 1.48 -6.21 -13.43
CA SER A 94 0.36 -7.06 -13.84
C SER A 94 -0.72 -6.32 -14.63
N VAL A 95 -0.64 -4.99 -14.76
CA VAL A 95 -1.60 -4.20 -15.54
C VAL A 95 -1.23 -4.25 -17.02
N SER A 96 -1.90 -5.13 -17.78
CA SER A 96 -1.76 -5.20 -19.23
C SER A 96 -2.77 -4.30 -19.91
N PHE A 97 -2.38 -3.66 -21.02
CA PHE A 97 -3.34 -2.96 -21.88
C PHE A 97 -4.47 -3.88 -22.37
N ASN A 98 -4.22 -5.19 -22.48
CA ASN A 98 -5.20 -6.17 -22.94
C ASN A 98 -6.44 -6.27 -22.03
N ASP A 99 -6.34 -5.78 -20.79
CA ASP A 99 -7.46 -5.74 -19.84
C ASP A 99 -8.37 -4.50 -20.04
N TYR A 100 -8.04 -3.62 -21.01
CA TYR A 100 -8.71 -2.35 -21.24
C TYR A 100 -9.05 -2.15 -22.72
N THR A 101 -10.09 -1.36 -23.01
CA THR A 101 -10.57 -1.17 -24.38
C THR A 101 -9.99 0.07 -25.07
N SER A 102 -9.38 0.97 -24.30
CA SER A 102 -8.77 2.19 -24.82
C SER A 102 -7.53 2.60 -24.04
N VAL A 103 -6.70 3.42 -24.68
CA VAL A 103 -5.50 4.03 -24.09
C VAL A 103 -5.86 4.90 -22.88
N ASP A 104 -7.02 5.56 -22.92
CA ASP A 104 -7.49 6.43 -21.84
C ASP A 104 -7.93 5.62 -20.63
N GLU A 105 -8.68 4.53 -20.81
CA GLU A 105 -9.04 3.63 -19.72
C GLU A 105 -7.79 3.02 -19.07
N TYR A 106 -6.85 2.54 -19.89
CA TYR A 106 -5.58 1.99 -19.42
C TYR A 106 -4.74 3.03 -18.66
N ALA A 107 -4.69 4.28 -19.14
CA ALA A 107 -3.94 5.36 -18.51
C ALA A 107 -4.55 5.80 -17.16
N THR A 108 -5.87 5.68 -17.01
CA THR A 108 -6.62 6.10 -15.82
C THR A 108 -6.60 5.04 -14.72
N ALA A 109 -6.45 3.76 -15.09
CA ALA A 109 -6.57 2.62 -14.19
C ALA A 109 -5.46 2.48 -13.12
N GLY A 110 -4.48 3.40 -13.04
CA GLY A 110 -3.50 3.31 -11.96
C GLY A 110 -2.52 4.44 -11.75
N GLU A 111 -2.78 5.68 -12.22
CA GLU A 111 -1.78 6.77 -12.18
C GLU A 111 -0.36 6.26 -12.54
N ILE A 112 -0.32 5.42 -13.57
CA ILE A 112 0.80 4.51 -13.80
C ILE A 112 2.02 5.35 -14.17
N MET A 113 3.15 5.22 -13.46
CA MET A 113 4.37 5.92 -13.87
C MET A 113 4.70 5.58 -15.33
N LYS A 114 5.18 6.58 -16.09
CA LYS A 114 5.49 6.50 -17.54
C LYS A 114 6.13 5.19 -18.01
N LEU A 115 7.08 4.67 -17.23
CA LEU A 115 7.80 3.43 -17.52
C LEU A 115 6.90 2.20 -17.49
N PHE A 116 5.95 2.14 -16.57
CA PHE A 116 5.02 1.02 -16.45
C PHE A 116 3.94 1.06 -17.54
N PHE A 117 3.46 2.26 -17.90
CA PHE A 117 2.51 2.46 -19.00
C PHE A 117 3.05 1.96 -20.34
N TYR A 118 4.32 2.26 -20.65
CA TYR A 118 4.98 1.69 -21.83
C TYR A 118 5.15 0.17 -21.71
N SER A 119 5.51 -0.35 -20.54
CA SER A 119 5.79 -1.77 -20.37
C SER A 119 4.57 -2.69 -20.51
N GLY A 120 3.37 -2.21 -20.22
CA GLY A 120 2.14 -3.02 -20.35
C GLY A 120 1.43 -2.87 -21.69
N LEU A 121 1.94 -2.04 -22.61
CA LEU A 121 1.48 -2.00 -24.00
C LEU A 121 2.13 -3.13 -24.84
N PRO A 122 1.35 -3.89 -25.63
CA PRO A 122 1.90 -4.87 -26.56
C PRO A 122 2.94 -4.24 -27.50
N HIS A 123 4.00 -4.99 -27.82
CA HIS A 123 5.08 -4.49 -28.68
C HIS A 123 4.63 -4.12 -30.09
N ASP A 124 3.57 -4.75 -30.57
CA ASP A 124 2.90 -4.55 -31.85
C ASP A 124 1.81 -3.47 -31.80
N HIS A 125 1.47 -2.94 -30.62
CA HIS A 125 0.50 -1.86 -30.51
C HIS A 125 1.07 -0.55 -31.09
N PRO A 126 0.34 0.16 -31.98
CA PRO A 126 0.82 1.39 -32.62
C PRO A 126 1.39 2.42 -31.63
N ALA A 127 0.68 2.62 -30.50
CA ALA A 127 1.09 3.52 -29.43
C ALA A 127 2.46 3.16 -28.81
N SER A 128 2.81 1.86 -28.74
CA SER A 128 4.06 1.39 -28.12
C SER A 128 5.29 1.94 -28.85
N SER A 129 5.30 1.89 -30.18
CA SER A 129 6.38 2.44 -30.99
C SER A 129 6.45 3.98 -30.93
N ALA A 130 5.29 4.65 -30.86
CA ALA A 130 5.18 6.10 -30.81
C ALA A 130 5.69 6.70 -29.49
N ILE A 131 5.48 6.01 -28.35
CA ILE A 131 5.80 6.54 -27.03
C ILE A 131 7.13 6.01 -26.43
N LYS A 132 7.71 4.94 -26.97
CA LYS A 132 8.99 4.37 -26.50
C LYS A 132 10.10 5.41 -26.26
N PRO A 133 10.41 6.34 -27.19
CA PRO A 133 11.45 7.35 -26.95
C PRO A 133 11.05 8.43 -25.93
N PHE A 134 9.74 8.65 -25.71
CA PHE A 134 9.22 9.66 -24.78
C PHE A 134 9.09 9.15 -23.35
N CYS A 135 8.80 7.86 -23.16
CA CYS A 135 8.66 7.25 -21.83
C CYS A 135 9.99 7.15 -21.07
N LEU A 136 11.11 7.14 -21.81
CA LEU A 136 12.46 7.14 -21.25
C LEU A 136 13.02 8.55 -21.00
N ASP A 137 12.32 9.59 -21.45
CA ASP A 137 12.71 10.99 -21.25
C ASP A 137 12.15 11.51 -19.91
N PRO A 138 13.02 11.82 -18.93
CA PRO A 138 12.57 12.32 -17.63
C PRO A 138 11.91 13.70 -17.72
N THR A 139 12.15 14.48 -18.78
CA THR A 139 11.65 15.84 -18.95
C THR A 139 10.22 15.93 -19.46
N LYS A 140 9.67 14.85 -20.03
CA LYS A 140 8.30 14.81 -20.53
C LYS A 140 7.31 14.60 -19.40
N SER A 141 6.06 15.05 -19.49
CA SER A 141 5.05 14.70 -18.48
C SER A 141 4.32 13.40 -18.85
N TYR A 142 3.61 12.80 -17.89
CA TYR A 142 2.76 11.63 -18.18
C TYR A 142 1.63 11.98 -19.17
N GLU A 143 1.04 13.16 -19.04
CA GLU A 143 0.01 13.69 -19.96
C GLU A 143 0.52 13.82 -21.40
N GLN A 144 1.78 14.25 -21.58
CA GLN A 144 2.40 14.34 -22.91
C GLN A 144 2.58 12.96 -23.56
N ILE A 145 2.83 11.93 -22.76
CA ILE A 145 2.94 10.55 -23.22
C ILE A 145 1.57 9.99 -23.61
N ILE A 146 0.53 10.21 -22.81
CA ILE A 146 -0.84 9.81 -23.14
C ILE A 146 -1.30 10.48 -24.44
N THR A 147 -1.07 11.80 -24.55
CA THR A 147 -1.43 12.56 -25.76
C THR A 147 -0.76 11.97 -27.01
N ARG A 148 0.48 11.48 -26.87
CA ARG A 148 1.20 10.83 -27.98
C ARG A 148 0.71 9.41 -28.26
N ALA A 149 0.28 8.68 -27.22
CA ALA A 149 -0.28 7.33 -27.36
C ALA A 149 -1.64 7.30 -28.05
N ARG A 150 -2.37 8.43 -28.09
CA ARG A 150 -3.65 8.58 -28.80
C ARG A 150 -3.52 8.78 -30.32
N LEU A 151 -2.31 9.06 -30.82
CA LEU A 151 -2.01 9.34 -32.23
C LEU A 151 -1.51 8.09 -32.96
#